data_AF-A0A224XWC1-F1
#
_entry.id   AF-A0A224XWC1-F1
#
_cell.length_a   1.000
_cell.length_b   1.000
_cell.length_c   1.000
_cell.angle_alpha   90.00
_cell.angle_beta   90.00
_cell.angle_gamma   90.00
#
_symmetry.space_group_name_H-M   'P 1'
#
loop_
_entity.id
_entity.type
_entity.pdbx_description
1 polymer ?
#
loop_
_entity_poly.entity_id
_entity_poly.type
_entity_poly.pdbx_seq_one_letter_code
_entity_poly.pdbx_strand_id
1 'polypeptide(L)'
;MRQHYLRHIMTVFLQYCISYMTIGTVEVHWLDFELAFNEAGSIEELRQAHDNMLYKCLQGCMLASPKLFHKLRKALEICSKFADDVSLNHESSFITAVSGLINAAYLEGPTAGLDNFTKEIAPIFQYEPRIALT
;
A
#
# COMPACT_ATOMS: atom_id res chain seq x y z
N MET A 1 -0.97 -23.01 16.20
CA MET A 1 -1.48 -21.71 16.68
C MET A 1 -0.70 -20.53 16.08
N ARG A 2 0.64 -20.43 16.25
CA ARG A 2 1.46 -19.34 15.71
C ARG A 2 1.43 -19.15 14.18
N GLN A 3 1.46 -20.24 13.40
CA GLN A 3 1.36 -20.14 11.92
C GLN A 3 0.03 -19.51 11.48
N HIS A 4 -1.07 -19.83 12.15
CA HIS A 4 -2.38 -19.23 11.85
C HIS A 4 -2.41 -17.73 12.17
N TYR A 5 -1.72 -17.32 13.22
CA TYR A 5 -1.56 -15.91 13.55
C TYR A 5 -0.76 -15.18 12.47
N LEU A 6 0.40 -15.70 12.07
CA LEU A 6 1.21 -15.11 11.00
C LEU A 6 0.42 -15.02 9.69
N ARG A 7 -0.29 -16.10 9.32
CA ARG A 7 -1.20 -16.09 8.16
C ARG A 7 -2.23 -14.97 8.26
N HIS A 8 -2.90 -14.83 9.40
CA HIS A 8 -3.90 -13.79 9.62
C HIS A 8 -3.29 -12.39 9.44
N ILE A 9 -2.15 -12.11 10.05
CA ILE A 9 -1.46 -10.83 9.93
C ILE A 9 -1.07 -10.53 8.47
N MET A 10 -0.52 -11.52 7.74
CA MET A 10 -0.20 -11.37 6.32
C MET A 10 -1.46 -11.15 5.46
N THR A 11 -2.56 -11.84 5.74
CA THR A 11 -3.84 -11.61 5.05
C THR A 11 -4.39 -10.21 5.32
N VAL A 12 -4.34 -9.75 6.57
CA VAL A 12 -4.75 -8.40 6.94
C VAL A 12 -3.91 -7.36 6.17
N PHE A 13 -2.59 -7.55 6.10
CA PHE A 13 -1.71 -6.67 5.32
C PHE A 13 -2.14 -6.57 3.85
N LEU A 14 -2.35 -7.72 3.19
CA LEU A 14 -2.79 -7.77 1.79
C LEU A 14 -4.14 -7.07 1.60
N GLN A 15 -5.10 -7.31 2.51
CA GLN A 15 -6.42 -6.71 2.44
C GLN A 15 -6.35 -5.18 2.56
N TYR A 16 -5.51 -4.65 3.46
CA TYR A 16 -5.30 -3.21 3.58
C TYR A 16 -4.64 -2.62 2.33
N CYS A 17 -3.60 -3.26 1.79
CA CYS A 17 -2.98 -2.80 0.55
C CYS A 17 -4.00 -2.72 -0.59
N ILE A 18 -4.81 -3.76 -0.77
CA ILE A 18 -5.84 -3.79 -1.82
C ILE A 18 -6.87 -2.68 -1.58
N SER A 19 -7.43 -2.60 -0.38
CA SER A 19 -8.45 -1.60 -0.03
C SER A 19 -7.95 -0.17 -0.24
N TYR A 20 -6.72 0.12 0.18
CA TYR A 20 -6.14 1.44 0.02
C TYR A 20 -5.87 1.78 -1.46
N MET A 21 -5.33 0.84 -2.23
CA MET A 21 -5.04 1.07 -3.66
C MET A 21 -6.33 1.23 -4.47
N THR A 22 -7.35 0.41 -4.21
CA THR A 22 -8.59 0.48 -5.00
C THR A 22 -9.49 1.60 -4.52
N ILE A 23 -9.91 1.59 -3.27
CA ILE A 23 -10.90 2.55 -2.74
C ILE A 23 -10.20 3.83 -2.29
N GLY A 24 -9.10 3.72 -1.55
CA GLY A 24 -8.41 4.89 -0.99
C GLY A 24 -7.65 5.75 -2.00
N THR A 25 -7.38 5.23 -3.20
CA THR A 25 -6.56 5.90 -4.23
C THR A 25 -7.28 5.95 -5.57
N VAL A 26 -7.54 4.79 -6.19
CA VAL A 26 -8.08 4.74 -7.56
C VAL A 26 -9.47 5.37 -7.62
N GLU A 27 -10.39 4.96 -6.74
CA GLU A 27 -11.75 5.51 -6.70
C GLU A 27 -11.75 7.02 -6.42
N VAL A 28 -10.96 7.47 -5.43
CA VAL A 28 -10.85 8.90 -5.07
C VAL A 28 -10.43 9.73 -6.27
N HIS A 29 -9.37 9.32 -6.97
CA HIS A 29 -8.89 10.08 -8.12
C HIS A 29 -9.77 9.93 -9.36
N TRP A 30 -10.48 8.81 -9.50
CA TRP A 30 -11.49 8.64 -10.54
C TRP A 30 -12.65 9.62 -10.38
N LEU A 31 -13.16 9.80 -9.16
CA LEU A 31 -14.22 10.76 -8.88
C LEU A 31 -13.77 12.21 -9.15
N ASP A 32 -12.53 12.56 -8.77
CA ASP A 32 -11.94 13.86 -9.11
C ASP A 32 -11.86 14.05 -10.65
N PHE A 33 -11.49 13.01 -11.38
CA PHE A 33 -11.42 13.04 -12.84
C PHE A 33 -12.81 13.16 -13.49
N GLU A 34 -13.84 12.48 -12.96
CA GLU A 34 -15.20 12.57 -13.48
C GLU A 34 -15.75 14.00 -13.38
N LEU A 35 -15.46 14.70 -12.29
CA LEU A 35 -15.79 16.13 -12.16
C LEU A 35 -15.05 16.96 -13.22
N ALA A 36 -13.73 16.78 -13.34
CA ALA A 36 -12.92 17.48 -14.33
C ALA A 36 -13.35 17.18 -15.78
N PHE A 37 -13.79 15.96 -16.07
CA PHE A 37 -14.31 15.54 -17.36
C PHE A 37 -15.55 16.33 -17.74
N ASN A 38 -16.48 16.52 -16.80
CA ASN A 38 -17.73 17.25 -17.02
C ASN A 38 -17.54 18.76 -17.13
N GLU A 39 -16.47 19.30 -16.55
CA GLU A 39 -16.17 20.74 -16.53
C GLU A 39 -15.19 21.19 -17.63
N ALA A 40 -14.48 20.26 -18.27
CA ALA A 40 -13.45 20.58 -19.27
C ALA A 40 -14.04 21.32 -20.48
N GLY A 41 -13.46 22.47 -20.83
CA GLY A 41 -13.84 23.27 -21.99
C GLY A 41 -13.12 22.86 -23.28
N SER A 42 -12.10 22.01 -23.19
CA SER A 42 -11.33 21.54 -24.33
C SER A 42 -10.78 20.12 -24.17
N ILE A 43 -10.43 19.50 -25.30
CA ILE A 43 -9.79 18.18 -25.34
C ILE A 43 -8.44 18.20 -24.61
N GLU A 44 -7.71 19.30 -24.67
CA GLU A 44 -6.40 19.41 -24.04
C GLU A 44 -6.49 19.47 -22.51
N GLU A 45 -7.47 20.22 -21.99
CA GLU A 45 -7.79 20.23 -20.55
C GLU A 45 -8.22 18.83 -20.07
N LEU A 46 -9.07 18.14 -20.84
CA LEU A 46 -9.47 16.77 -20.53
C LEU A 46 -8.28 15.81 -20.52
N ARG A 47 -7.39 15.90 -21.53
CA ARG A 47 -6.17 15.10 -21.60
C ARG A 47 -5.29 15.32 -20.37
N GLN A 48 -5.11 16.58 -19.97
CA GLN A 48 -4.32 16.93 -18.80
C GLN A 48 -4.93 16.40 -17.51
N ALA A 49 -6.26 16.48 -17.36
CA ALA A 49 -6.97 15.91 -16.21
C ALA A 49 -6.79 14.39 -16.12
N HIS A 50 -6.90 13.69 -17.25
CA HIS A 50 -6.66 12.25 -17.35
C HIS A 50 -5.22 11.86 -16.98
N ASP A 51 -4.22 12.56 -17.54
CA ASP A 51 -2.80 12.30 -17.25
C ASP A 51 -2.48 12.54 -15.76
N ASN A 52 -3.08 13.58 -15.17
CA ASN A 52 -2.94 13.88 -13.75
C ASN A 52 -3.58 12.79 -12.87
N MET A 53 -4.78 12.33 -13.21
CA MET A 53 -5.44 11.22 -12.52
C MET A 53 -4.57 9.95 -12.55
N LEU A 54 -4.07 9.57 -13.73
CA LEU A 54 -3.18 8.40 -13.88
C LEU A 54 -1.93 8.54 -13.02
N TYR A 55 -1.28 9.71 -13.04
CA TYR A 55 -0.08 9.94 -12.26
C TYR A 55 -0.35 9.86 -10.75
N LYS A 56 -1.43 10.48 -10.27
CA LYS A 56 -1.86 10.39 -8.86
C LYS A 56 -2.16 8.96 -8.44
N CYS A 57 -2.84 8.18 -9.29
CA CYS A 57 -3.07 6.76 -9.04
C CYS A 57 -1.76 5.97 -8.92
N LEU A 58 -0.79 6.22 -9.80
CA LEU A 58 0.53 5.58 -9.71
C LEU A 58 1.29 5.97 -8.44
N GLN A 59 1.21 7.24 -8.04
CA GLN A 59 1.84 7.72 -6.80
C GLN A 59 1.19 7.09 -5.56
N GLY A 60 -0.13 7.21 -5.42
CA GLY A 60 -0.87 6.65 -4.28
C GLY A 60 -0.74 5.13 -4.20
N CYS A 61 -0.71 4.42 -5.33
CA CYS A 61 -0.50 2.97 -5.32
C CYS A 61 0.97 2.54 -5.09
N MET A 62 1.88 3.47 -4.75
CA MET A 62 3.30 3.22 -4.52
C MET A 62 4.06 2.70 -5.76
N LEU A 63 3.54 2.96 -6.96
CA LEU A 63 4.10 2.48 -8.24
C LEU A 63 4.99 3.52 -8.92
N ALA A 64 4.83 4.82 -8.60
CA ALA A 64 5.63 5.89 -9.17
C ALA A 64 7.06 5.98 -8.57
N SER A 65 7.28 5.43 -7.37
CA SER A 65 8.59 5.41 -6.72
C SER A 65 9.21 4.00 -6.83
N PRO A 66 10.36 3.84 -7.49
CA PRO A 66 11.05 2.55 -7.57
C PRO A 66 11.39 1.97 -6.19
N LYS A 67 11.68 2.84 -5.22
CA LYS A 67 11.99 2.46 -3.85
C LYS A 67 10.76 1.88 -3.14
N LEU A 68 9.63 2.58 -3.20
CA LEU A 68 8.38 2.10 -2.58
C LEU A 68 7.89 0.81 -3.24
N PHE A 69 7.88 0.78 -4.57
CA PHE A 69 7.50 -0.41 -5.32
C PHE A 69 8.35 -1.63 -4.93
N HIS A 70 9.66 -1.46 -4.84
CA HIS A 70 10.55 -2.56 -4.44
C HIS A 70 10.29 -3.04 -3.00
N LYS A 71 9.99 -2.13 -2.06
CA LYS A 71 9.64 -2.52 -0.68
C LYS A 71 8.29 -3.24 -0.61
N LEU A 72 7.28 -2.75 -1.32
CA LEU A 72 5.97 -3.39 -1.43
C LEU A 72 6.12 -4.79 -2.02
N ARG A 73 6.80 -4.91 -3.15
CA ARG A 73 7.06 -6.18 -3.81
C ARG A 73 7.76 -7.17 -2.89
N LYS A 74 8.77 -6.74 -2.13
CA LYS A 74 9.47 -7.61 -1.18
C LYS A 74 8.52 -8.17 -0.11
N ALA A 75 7.62 -7.35 0.44
CA ALA A 75 6.63 -7.83 1.40
C ALA A 75 5.67 -8.85 0.78
N LEU A 76 5.19 -8.59 -0.44
CA LEU A 76 4.32 -9.51 -1.19
C LEU A 76 5.01 -10.85 -1.52
N GLU A 77 6.27 -10.82 -1.93
CA GLU A 77 7.06 -12.03 -2.21
C GLU A 77 7.23 -12.90 -0.95
N ILE A 78 7.37 -12.29 0.22
CA ILE A 78 7.44 -13.03 1.50
C ILE A 78 6.09 -13.66 1.83
N CYS A 79 4.98 -12.94 1.65
CA CYS A 79 3.64 -13.51 1.80
C CYS A 79 3.42 -14.70 0.86
N SER A 80 3.90 -14.62 -0.39
CA SER A 80 3.81 -15.71 -1.36
C SER A 80 4.61 -16.93 -0.90
N LYS A 81 5.87 -16.75 -0.48
CA LYS A 81 6.70 -17.87 0.03
C LYS A 81 6.10 -18.52 1.27
N PHE A 82 5.52 -17.71 2.16
CA PHE A 82 4.78 -18.23 3.30
C PHE A 82 3.53 -19.02 2.87
N ALA A 83 2.82 -18.60 1.84
CA ALA A 83 1.66 -19.35 1.33
C ALA A 83 2.07 -20.72 0.77
N ASP A 84 3.28 -20.83 0.20
CA ASP A 84 3.81 -22.08 -0.36
C ASP A 84 4.20 -23.11 0.72
N ASP A 85 4.87 -22.67 1.80
CA ASP A 85 5.45 -23.59 2.80
C ASP A 85 4.86 -23.49 4.22
N VAL A 86 4.07 -22.44 4.50
CA VAL A 86 3.44 -22.14 5.80
C VAL A 86 4.44 -22.11 6.96
N SER A 87 5.69 -21.73 6.69
CA SER A 87 6.79 -21.73 7.65
C SER A 87 6.86 -20.45 8.48
N LEU A 88 7.14 -20.58 9.79
CA LEU A 88 7.38 -19.43 10.67
C LEU A 88 8.70 -18.70 10.38
N ASN A 89 9.58 -19.28 9.58
CA ASN A 89 10.86 -18.66 9.19
C ASN A 89 10.66 -17.32 8.44
N HIS A 90 9.46 -17.09 7.90
CA HIS A 90 9.10 -15.86 7.18
C HIS A 90 8.72 -14.70 8.10
N GLU A 91 8.46 -14.94 9.40
CA GLU A 91 7.93 -13.93 10.34
C GLU A 91 8.84 -12.69 10.45
N SER A 92 10.12 -12.88 10.81
CA SER A 92 11.07 -11.77 10.98
C SER A 92 11.31 -11.00 9.67
N SER A 93 11.38 -11.74 8.56
CA SER A 93 11.55 -11.16 7.22
C SER A 93 10.34 -10.31 6.83
N PHE A 94 9.13 -10.79 7.10
CA PHE A 94 7.88 -10.09 6.83
C PHE A 94 7.78 -8.80 7.64
N ILE A 95 7.99 -8.87 8.96
CA ILE A 95 7.96 -7.69 9.85
C ILE A 95 8.95 -6.64 9.35
N THR A 96 10.19 -7.06 9.07
CA THR A 96 11.24 -6.15 8.57
C THR A 96 10.87 -5.52 7.22
N ALA A 97 10.26 -6.29 6.32
CA ALA A 97 9.83 -5.79 5.02
C ALA A 97 8.69 -4.76 5.16
N VAL A 98 7.68 -5.04 5.98
CA VAL A 98 6.54 -4.15 6.22
C VAL A 98 6.99 -2.88 6.93
N SER A 99 7.81 -2.96 7.98
CA SER A 99 8.36 -1.75 8.63
C SER A 99 9.21 -0.92 7.65
N GLY A 100 9.99 -1.57 6.80
CA GLY A 100 10.76 -0.89 5.76
C GLY A 100 9.89 -0.18 4.71
N LEU A 101 8.75 -0.77 4.35
CA LEU A 101 7.75 -0.15 3.48
C LEU A 101 7.11 1.06 4.14
N ILE A 102 6.64 0.91 5.37
CA ILE A 102 5.97 1.99 6.13
C ILE A 102 6.91 3.17 6.33
N ASN A 103 8.17 2.92 6.71
CA ASN A 103 9.17 3.98 6.86
C ASN A 103 9.47 4.70 5.54
N ALA A 104 9.56 3.96 4.42
CA ALA A 104 9.73 4.58 3.11
C ALA A 104 8.50 5.43 2.74
N ALA A 105 7.29 4.94 3.01
CA ALA A 105 6.04 5.65 2.75
C ALA A 105 5.89 6.89 3.64
N TYR A 106 6.37 6.88 4.88
CA TYR A 106 6.40 8.08 5.72
C TYR A 106 7.35 9.15 5.19
N LEU A 107 8.53 8.75 4.71
CA LEU A 107 9.52 9.69 4.19
C LEU A 107 9.10 10.31 2.85
N GLU A 108 8.41 9.54 2.01
CA GLU A 108 7.96 9.97 0.68
C GLU A 108 6.49 10.45 0.68
N GLY A 109 5.75 10.27 1.77
CA GLY A 109 4.30 10.44 1.84
C GLY A 109 3.79 11.81 1.44
N PRO A 110 4.36 12.92 1.96
CA PRO A 110 3.91 14.27 1.61
C PRO A 110 4.05 14.61 0.12
N THR A 111 4.99 13.98 -0.59
CA THR A 111 5.24 14.23 -2.02
C THR A 111 4.62 13.17 -2.93
N ALA A 112 4.32 11.99 -2.39
CA ALA A 112 3.74 10.86 -3.11
C ALA A 112 2.25 10.61 -2.82
N GLY A 113 1.60 11.46 -2.02
CA GLY A 113 0.17 11.32 -1.69
C GLY A 113 -0.15 10.12 -0.78
N LEU A 114 0.82 9.66 0.01
CA LEU A 114 0.67 8.45 0.87
C LEU A 114 0.29 8.79 2.32
N ASP A 115 -0.18 10.01 2.58
CA ASP A 115 -0.58 10.43 3.93
C ASP A 115 -1.71 9.57 4.48
N ASN A 116 -2.66 9.18 3.63
CA ASN A 116 -3.76 8.32 4.04
C ASN A 116 -3.28 6.88 4.26
N PHE A 117 -2.41 6.35 3.38
CA PHE A 117 -1.79 5.03 3.56
C PHE A 117 -1.10 4.93 4.91
N THR A 118 -0.22 5.88 5.21
CA THR A 118 0.58 5.87 6.44
C THR A 118 -0.30 5.99 7.68
N LYS A 119 -1.34 6.83 7.66
CA LYS A 119 -2.32 6.94 8.76
C LYS A 119 -3.08 5.63 9.01
N GLU A 120 -3.46 4.92 7.96
CA GLU A 120 -4.26 3.71 8.06
C GLU A 120 -3.43 2.46 8.41
N ILE A 121 -2.27 2.30 7.77
CA ILE A 121 -1.47 1.08 7.89
C ILE A 121 -0.54 1.10 9.10
N ALA A 122 -0.01 2.27 9.48
CA ALA A 122 0.98 2.34 10.53
C ALA A 122 0.47 1.88 11.90
N PRO A 123 -0.73 2.24 12.38
CA PRO A 123 -1.22 1.77 13.68
C PRO A 123 -1.37 0.24 13.78
N ILE A 124 -1.54 -0.44 12.64
CA ILE A 124 -1.78 -1.88 12.56
C ILE A 124 -0.47 -2.66 12.57
N PHE A 125 0.57 -2.11 11.95
CA PHE A 125 1.85 -2.79 11.72
C PHE A 125 3.04 -2.14 12.42
N GLN A 126 2.86 -1.03 13.14
CA GLN A 126 3.83 -0.47 14.11
C GLN A 126 3.74 -1.14 15.49
N TYR A 127 3.01 -2.24 15.62
CA TYR A 127 2.91 -2.97 16.88
C TYR A 127 4.12 -3.91 17.04
N GLU A 128 4.99 -3.61 18.02
CA GLU A 128 5.99 -4.53 18.57
C GLU A 128 5.39 -5.92 18.81
N PRO A 129 6.17 -7.00 18.65
CA PRO A 129 5.65 -8.35 18.79
C PRO A 129 5.08 -8.50 20.18
N ARG A 130 3.78 -8.79 20.26
CA ARG A 130 3.14 -9.25 21.49
C ARG A 130 3.71 -10.64 21.80
N ILE A 131 4.96 -10.70 22.26
CA ILE A 131 5.52 -11.80 23.04
C ILE A 131 4.84 -11.72 24.40
N ALA A 132 3.59 -12.15 24.45
CA ALA A 132 2.86 -12.35 25.69
C ALA A 132 1.82 -13.45 25.45
N LEU A 133 2.31 -14.65 25.13
CA LEU A 133 1.66 -15.88 25.54
C LEU A 133 2.79 -16.77 26.07
N THR A 134 3.19 -16.47 27.30
CA THR A 134 3.58 -17.47 28.29
C THR A 134 2.47 -18.50 28.43
#